data_AF-A0A0D2J2J5-F1
#
_entry.id   AF-A0A0D2J2J5-F1
#
_cell.length_a   1.000
_cell.length_b   1.000
_cell.length_c   1.000
_cell.angle_alpha   90.00
_cell.angle_beta   90.00
_cell.angle_gamma   90.00
#
_symmetry.space_group_name_H-M   'P 1'
#
loop_
_entity.id
_entity.type
_entity.pdbx_description
1 polymer ?
#
loop_
_entity_poly.entity_id
_entity_poly.type
_entity_poly.pdbx_seq_one_letter_code
_entity_poly.pdbx_strand_id
1 'polypeptide(L)'
;MILALNPGGNPFYFGPVGENGSAVTEYFAERGTHCPPNKNVAEFTLETAAKGGTEERTADESIGAKNGMSRRKTLKCSRKSSVTRKNDPQSQPHPPTIVNGVVPKFYMDRALWEAREYPSRIYGWIAFCTAQVVAEIPMAIVASTVYWLFWYYPTNLPRDSSNAGDMFLMTMLFYLFISGWGQWICATYWFGGTLAATLRDLTVQCAPGESTLFNAPPGETCQSYARDFVQATGMGYVSTTSNGTCAHCPYATGAEYLSTLNIEPDEKWGDCGVFWVYVFTNWLLAYFFIYTVRVRKWSFGMGYFFGGLGTVVDFLARLLGIGKS
;
A
#
# COMPACT_ATOMS: atom_id res chain seq x y z
N MET A 1 17.68 18.03 15.52
CA MET A 1 17.93 16.75 16.20
C MET A 1 17.61 15.66 15.19
N ILE A 2 18.50 14.69 14.99
CA ILE A 2 18.31 13.58 14.05
C ILE A 2 18.42 12.25 14.78
N LEU A 3 17.59 11.28 14.39
CA LEU A 3 17.66 9.89 14.82
C LEU A 3 18.00 9.05 13.59
N ALA A 4 19.15 8.40 13.62
CA ALA A 4 19.59 7.50 12.56
C ALA A 4 19.56 6.05 13.08
N LEU A 5 18.93 5.17 12.30
CA LEU A 5 18.65 3.79 12.65
C LEU A 5 19.32 2.85 11.64
N ASN A 6 19.91 1.77 12.13
CA ASN A 6 20.37 0.69 11.27
C ASN A 6 19.16 -0.11 10.74
N PRO A 7 19.33 -0.84 9.62
CA PRO A 7 18.38 -1.87 9.24
C PRO A 7 18.13 -2.82 10.43
N GLY A 8 16.87 -2.97 10.85
CA GLY A 8 16.51 -3.71 12.08
C GLY A 8 16.13 -2.85 13.28
N GLY A 9 16.13 -1.51 13.17
CA GLY A 9 15.53 -0.61 14.16
C GLY A 9 16.43 -0.25 15.35
N ASN A 10 17.71 -0.64 15.32
CA ASN A 10 18.67 -0.25 16.35
C ASN A 10 19.18 1.18 16.10
N PRO A 11 19.04 2.11 17.07
CA PRO A 11 19.53 3.48 16.91
C PRO A 11 21.07 3.49 16.95
N PHE A 12 21.71 4.04 15.92
CA PHE A 12 23.17 4.18 15.88
C PHE A 12 23.65 5.62 16.10
N TYR A 13 22.77 6.60 15.89
CA TYR A 13 23.02 8.01 16.21
C TYR A 13 21.74 8.71 16.65
N PHE A 14 21.80 9.42 17.79
CA PHE A 14 20.73 10.28 18.26
C PHE A 14 21.33 11.56 18.84
N GLY A 15 21.14 12.69 18.15
CA GLY A 15 21.78 13.95 18.56
C GLY A 15 21.44 15.15 17.68
N PRO A 16 21.93 16.35 18.04
CA PRO A 16 21.87 17.54 17.20
C PRO A 16 22.80 17.39 15.98
N VAL A 17 22.43 18.00 14.85
CA VAL A 17 23.25 17.93 13.62
C VAL A 17 24.49 18.82 13.71
N GLY A 18 24.44 19.91 14.47
CA GLY A 18 25.46 20.96 14.45
C GLY A 18 25.42 21.79 13.15
N GLU A 19 26.13 22.91 13.12
CA GLU A 19 26.31 23.68 11.88
C GLU A 19 27.11 22.85 10.87
N ASN A 20 26.60 22.73 9.64
CA ASN A 20 27.19 21.90 8.58
C ASN A 20 27.44 20.42 8.93
N GLY A 21 26.77 19.87 9.94
CA GLY A 21 26.90 18.45 10.30
C GLY A 21 28.09 18.11 11.22
N SER A 22 28.74 19.11 11.81
CA SER A 22 29.96 18.94 12.62
C SER A 22 29.81 17.96 13.79
N ALA A 23 28.69 18.02 14.52
CA ALA A 23 28.42 17.14 15.67
C ALA A 23 28.22 15.68 15.25
N VAL A 24 27.77 15.44 14.02
CA VAL A 24 27.63 14.09 13.45
C VAL A 24 29.01 13.58 13.03
N THR A 25 29.81 14.40 12.36
CA THR A 25 31.16 14.02 11.93
C THR A 25 32.09 13.74 13.10
N GLU A 26 32.00 14.50 14.19
CA GLU A 26 32.80 14.31 15.40
C GLU A 26 32.45 12.98 16.10
N TYR A 27 31.15 12.69 16.25
CA TYR A 27 30.67 11.41 16.80
C TYR A 27 31.18 10.18 16.02
N PHE A 28 31.29 10.28 14.70
CA PHE A 28 31.82 9.21 13.84
C PHE A 28 33.35 9.20 13.77
N ALA A 29 34.01 10.35 13.92
CA ALA A 29 35.46 10.47 14.01
C ALA A 29 36.00 9.81 15.28
N GLU A 30 35.32 10.01 16.43
CA GLU A 30 35.64 9.31 17.69
C GLU A 30 35.55 7.78 17.56
N ARG A 31 34.71 7.28 16.64
CA ARG A 31 34.53 5.84 16.35
C ARG A 31 35.41 5.35 15.19
N GLY A 32 36.38 6.14 14.74
CA GLY A 32 37.41 5.73 13.77
C GLY A 32 37.02 5.90 12.31
N THR A 33 35.96 6.65 11.98
CA THR A 33 35.56 6.91 10.59
C THR A 33 35.65 8.40 10.27
N HIS A 34 36.50 8.76 9.30
CA HIS A 34 36.72 10.16 8.93
C HIS A 34 35.94 10.53 7.66
N CYS A 35 35.21 11.66 7.70
CA CYS A 35 34.46 12.15 6.55
C CYS A 35 35.41 12.91 5.57
N PRO A 36 35.44 12.57 4.27
CA PRO A 36 36.20 13.34 3.30
C PRO A 36 35.62 14.76 3.13
N PRO A 37 36.45 15.78 2.85
CA PRO A 37 36.07 17.20 2.91
C PRO A 37 35.08 17.66 1.82
N ASN A 38 34.85 16.84 0.79
CA ASN A 38 33.98 17.19 -0.35
C ASN A 38 32.72 16.29 -0.43
N LYS A 39 32.36 15.61 0.67
CA LYS A 39 31.22 14.69 0.71
C LYS A 39 30.15 15.17 1.68
N ASN A 40 28.88 14.96 1.31
CA ASN A 40 27.77 15.33 2.15
C ASN A 40 27.73 14.43 3.41
N VAL A 41 27.59 15.04 4.59
CA VAL A 41 27.53 14.34 5.89
C VAL A 41 26.40 13.31 5.93
N ALA A 42 25.28 13.56 5.26
CA ALA A 42 24.18 12.61 5.15
C ALA A 42 24.58 11.34 4.38
N GLU A 43 25.38 11.48 3.33
CA GLU A 43 25.86 10.36 2.52
C GLU A 43 26.91 9.53 3.27
N PHE A 44 27.82 10.21 3.96
CA PHE A 44 28.80 9.56 4.85
C PHE A 44 28.11 8.75 5.95
N THR A 45 27.08 9.31 6.59
CA THR A 45 26.32 8.64 7.66
C THR A 45 25.64 7.36 7.15
N LEU A 46 25.12 7.36 5.92
CA LEU A 46 24.51 6.19 5.28
C LEU A 46 25.52 5.10 4.94
N GLU A 47 26.72 5.47 4.46
CA GLU A 47 27.79 4.50 4.16
C GLU A 47 28.36 3.84 5.41
N THR A 48 28.54 4.61 6.48
CA THR A 48 29.00 4.09 7.77
C THR A 48 27.97 3.13 8.38
N ALA A 49 26.67 3.47 8.27
CA ALA A 49 25.58 2.58 8.68
C ALA A 49 25.53 1.28 7.85
N ALA A 50 25.82 1.36 6.54
CA ALA A 50 25.86 0.18 5.66
C ALA A 50 27.05 -0.75 5.95
N LYS A 51 28.19 -0.21 6.40
CA LYS A 51 29.38 -0.99 6.77
C LYS A 51 29.26 -1.65 8.16
N GLY A 52 28.51 -1.06 9.08
CA GLY A 52 28.38 -1.54 10.47
C GLY A 52 27.54 -2.80 10.70
N GLY A 53 27.13 -3.51 9.63
CA GLY A 53 26.34 -4.74 9.71
C GLY A 53 27.15 -6.04 9.61
N THR A 54 28.45 -5.98 9.36
CA THR A 54 29.29 -7.18 9.25
C THR A 54 30.10 -7.35 10.51
N GLU A 55 29.59 -8.20 11.40
CA GLU A 55 30.36 -8.80 12.48
C GLU A 55 31.59 -9.48 11.87
N GLU A 56 32.76 -9.07 12.36
CA GLU A 56 34.08 -9.46 11.91
C GLU A 56 34.33 -10.93 12.29
N ARG A 57 34.14 -11.86 11.34
CA ARG A 57 34.73 -13.20 11.43
C ARG A 57 35.94 -13.24 10.51
N THR A 58 37.09 -13.35 11.15
CA THR A 58 38.46 -13.36 10.61
C THR A 58 38.63 -14.15 9.31
N ALA A 59 39.46 -13.58 8.45
CA ALA A 59 39.88 -14.06 7.13
C ALA A 59 40.33 -15.52 7.11
N ASP A 60 39.91 -16.25 6.07
CA ASP A 60 40.84 -17.01 5.22
C ASP A 60 40.24 -17.28 3.82
N GLU A 61 41.16 -17.37 2.85
CA GLU A 61 41.07 -17.94 1.51
C GLU A 61 40.08 -17.41 0.45
N SER A 62 40.71 -16.73 -0.50
CA SER A 62 40.43 -16.77 -1.93
C SER A 62 40.10 -18.16 -2.48
N ILE A 63 39.02 -18.26 -3.28
CA ILE A 63 38.92 -18.88 -4.62
C ILE A 63 37.42 -19.10 -4.89
N GLY A 64 36.91 -18.56 -6.00
CA GLY A 64 35.60 -18.96 -6.51
C GLY A 64 34.74 -17.83 -7.04
N ALA A 65 35.14 -17.24 -8.17
CA ALA A 65 34.17 -16.66 -9.07
C ALA A 65 33.16 -17.75 -9.48
N LYS A 66 31.86 -17.52 -9.23
CA LYS A 66 30.76 -17.83 -10.16
C LYS A 66 29.39 -17.38 -9.62
N ASN A 67 28.74 -16.58 -10.47
CA ASN A 67 27.30 -16.47 -10.73
C ASN A 67 26.36 -15.99 -9.61
N GLY A 68 26.03 -14.70 -9.69
CA GLY A 68 24.91 -14.07 -9.00
C GLY A 68 24.69 -12.65 -9.51
N MET A 69 24.41 -12.52 -10.81
CA MET A 69 24.09 -11.24 -11.42
C MET A 69 22.71 -10.76 -10.94
N SER A 70 22.68 -9.49 -10.52
CA SER A 70 21.51 -8.62 -10.41
C SER A 70 20.52 -8.86 -9.25
N ARG A 71 20.82 -8.25 -8.10
CA ARG A 71 19.81 -7.60 -7.24
C ARG A 71 20.43 -6.39 -6.53
N ARG A 72 21.04 -5.48 -7.31
CA ARG A 72 21.26 -4.10 -6.84
C ARG A 72 19.93 -3.37 -6.97
N LYS A 73 19.06 -3.48 -5.96
CA LYS A 73 18.10 -2.41 -5.69
C LYS A 73 18.94 -1.22 -5.26
N THR A 74 19.28 -0.36 -6.20
CA THR A 74 19.74 0.98 -5.90
C THR A 74 18.68 1.60 -5.01
N LEU A 75 19.02 1.76 -3.73
CA LEU A 75 18.28 2.61 -2.81
C LEU A 75 18.42 4.04 -3.37
N LYS A 76 17.55 4.42 -4.31
CA LYS A 76 17.35 5.83 -4.61
C LYS A 76 16.82 6.43 -3.32
N CYS A 77 17.66 7.25 -2.67
CA CYS A 77 17.21 8.13 -1.61
C CYS A 77 16.26 9.14 -2.26
N SER A 78 14.99 8.74 -2.42
CA SER A 78 13.93 9.65 -2.80
C SER A 78 13.82 10.65 -1.67
N ARG A 79 14.35 11.85 -1.91
CA ARG A 79 14.12 13.03 -1.10
C ARG A 79 12.59 13.15 -1.05
N LYS A 80 11.99 12.78 0.08
CA LYS A 80 10.58 13.08 0.34
C LYS A 80 10.48 14.61 0.32
N SER A 81 10.18 15.16 -0.84
CA SER A 81 9.57 16.47 -0.96
C SER A 81 8.32 16.37 -0.11
N SER A 82 8.33 17.09 1.00
CA SER A 82 7.14 17.41 1.76
C SER A 82 6.15 18.08 0.82
N VAL A 83 5.30 17.29 0.17
CA VAL A 83 4.07 17.77 -0.42
C VAL A 83 3.21 18.16 0.76
N THR A 84 3.27 19.45 1.12
CA THR A 84 2.26 20.07 1.96
C THR A 84 0.92 19.79 1.30
N ARG A 85 0.10 18.96 1.97
CA ARG A 85 -1.33 18.82 1.69
C ARG A 85 -1.95 20.21 1.81
N LYS A 86 -2.07 20.93 0.71
CA LYS A 86 -3.03 22.03 0.60
C LYS A 86 -4.38 21.38 0.32
N ASN A 87 -5.27 21.51 1.27
CA ASN A 87 -6.70 21.32 1.04
C ASN A 87 -7.12 22.44 0.09
N ASP A 88 -7.54 22.10 -1.13
CA ASP A 88 -8.39 22.96 -1.94
C ASP A 88 -9.46 22.13 -2.65
N PRO A 89 -10.68 22.69 -2.81
CA PRO A 89 -11.85 21.96 -3.24
C PRO A 89 -11.99 21.93 -4.78
N GLN A 90 -12.41 20.77 -5.28
CA GLN A 90 -13.27 20.59 -6.45
C GLN A 90 -12.69 20.92 -7.84
N SER A 91 -12.35 19.87 -8.61
CA SER A 91 -12.94 19.55 -9.93
C SER A 91 -11.99 18.73 -10.81
N GLN A 92 -12.25 17.43 -10.99
CA GLN A 92 -11.99 16.69 -12.24
C GLN A 92 -12.82 15.39 -12.23
N PRO A 93 -13.32 14.94 -13.39
CA PRO A 93 -14.32 13.89 -13.50
C PRO A 93 -13.69 12.53 -13.18
N HIS A 94 -14.19 11.87 -12.13
CA HIS A 94 -13.73 10.53 -11.75
C HIS A 94 -14.54 9.48 -12.51
N PRO A 95 -13.95 8.65 -13.39
CA PRO A 95 -14.49 7.33 -13.66
C PRO A 95 -14.33 6.45 -12.40
N PRO A 96 -15.21 5.48 -12.20
CA PRO A 96 -16.11 5.36 -11.06
C PRO A 96 -15.42 5.33 -9.68
N THR A 97 -15.82 6.27 -8.83
CA THR A 97 -15.18 6.70 -7.57
C THR A 97 -15.15 5.67 -6.43
N ILE A 98 -15.95 4.59 -6.48
CA ILE A 98 -16.04 3.67 -5.33
C ILE A 98 -14.95 2.60 -5.34
N VAL A 99 -14.48 2.19 -6.52
CA VAL A 99 -13.36 1.22 -6.65
C VAL A 99 -12.01 1.94 -6.71
N ASN A 100 -12.00 3.19 -7.16
CA ASN A 100 -10.80 4.03 -7.27
C ASN A 100 -10.33 4.65 -5.94
N GLY A 101 -11.11 4.55 -4.86
CA GLY A 101 -10.73 5.06 -3.53
C GLY A 101 -10.04 4.02 -2.66
N VAL A 102 -10.66 2.85 -2.49
CA VAL A 102 -10.21 1.84 -1.50
C VAL A 102 -9.06 1.00 -2.04
N VAL A 103 -9.14 0.58 -3.30
CA VAL A 103 -8.18 -0.35 -3.91
C VAL A 103 -6.79 0.27 -4.09
N PRO A 104 -6.65 1.49 -4.66
CA PRO A 104 -5.34 2.14 -4.76
C PRO A 104 -4.79 2.51 -3.38
N LYS A 105 -5.66 2.89 -2.44
CA LYS A 105 -5.25 3.26 -1.08
C LYS A 105 -4.66 2.07 -0.33
N PHE A 106 -5.31 0.90 -0.36
CA PHE A 106 -4.74 -0.31 0.22
C PHE A 106 -3.41 -0.69 -0.44
N TYR A 107 -3.31 -0.58 -1.77
CA TYR A 107 -2.08 -0.90 -2.50
C TYR A 107 -0.93 0.04 -2.12
N MET A 108 -1.18 1.35 -2.03
CA MET A 108 -0.20 2.34 -1.60
C MET A 108 0.24 2.15 -0.15
N ASP A 109 -0.71 1.87 0.75
CA ASP A 109 -0.42 1.58 2.16
C ASP A 109 0.46 0.33 2.29
N ARG A 110 0.16 -0.73 1.51
CA ARG A 110 0.98 -1.95 1.46
C ARG A 110 2.39 -1.67 0.95
N ALA A 111 2.52 -0.92 -0.14
CA ALA A 111 3.83 -0.55 -0.71
C ALA A 111 4.68 0.26 0.29
N LEU A 112 4.05 1.16 1.05
CA LEU A 112 4.71 1.90 2.11
C LEU A 112 5.18 0.97 3.25
N TRP A 113 4.30 0.05 3.67
CA TRP A 113 4.59 -0.91 4.73
C TRP A 113 5.76 -1.82 4.34
N GLU A 114 5.76 -2.40 3.14
CA GLU A 114 6.83 -3.28 2.65
C GLU A 114 8.17 -2.54 2.50
N ALA A 115 8.14 -1.30 2.02
CA ALA A 115 9.36 -0.53 1.76
C ALA A 115 9.98 0.07 3.04
N ARG A 116 9.18 0.40 4.06
CA ARG A 116 9.64 1.14 5.23
C ARG A 116 9.42 0.43 6.55
N GLU A 117 8.21 -0.04 6.79
CA GLU A 117 7.75 -0.46 8.13
C GLU A 117 8.10 -1.92 8.44
N TYR A 118 8.09 -2.77 7.40
CA TYR A 118 8.55 -4.15 7.48
C TYR A 118 10.05 -4.28 7.80
N PRO A 119 10.98 -3.62 7.06
CA PRO A 119 12.41 -3.71 7.38
C PRO A 119 12.79 -2.99 8.70
N SER A 120 11.99 -2.02 9.14
CA SER A 120 12.20 -1.32 10.43
C SER A 120 11.54 -2.01 11.62
N ARG A 121 10.77 -3.09 11.41
CA ARG A 121 10.09 -3.90 12.45
C ARG A 121 9.23 -3.08 13.43
N ILE A 122 8.60 -1.99 12.97
CA ILE A 122 7.75 -1.15 13.83
C ILE A 122 6.45 -1.88 14.20
N TYR A 123 5.82 -2.56 13.25
CA TYR A 123 4.63 -3.38 13.49
C TYR A 123 4.52 -4.52 12.46
N GLY A 124 3.93 -5.64 12.88
CA GLY A 124 3.80 -6.85 12.06
C GLY A 124 2.64 -6.78 11.06
N TRP A 125 2.62 -7.74 10.12
CA TRP A 125 1.59 -7.84 9.09
C TRP A 125 0.17 -7.97 9.66
N ILE A 126 0.01 -8.56 10.85
CA ILE A 126 -1.29 -8.70 11.51
C ILE A 126 -1.86 -7.32 11.85
N ALA A 127 -1.06 -6.43 12.40
CA ALA A 127 -1.49 -5.08 12.78
C ALA A 127 -1.82 -4.23 11.54
N PHE A 128 -1.10 -4.45 10.42
CA PHE A 128 -1.44 -3.85 9.13
C PHE A 128 -2.83 -4.29 8.66
N CYS A 129 -3.08 -5.60 8.59
CA CYS A 129 -4.34 -6.14 8.09
C CYS A 129 -5.52 -5.77 8.99
N THR A 130 -5.37 -5.84 10.31
CA THR A 130 -6.45 -5.50 11.24
C THR A 130 -6.80 -4.02 11.20
N ALA A 131 -5.82 -3.13 11.04
CA ALA A 131 -6.08 -1.69 10.89
C ALA A 131 -6.93 -1.39 9.64
N GLN A 132 -6.65 -2.07 8.53
CA GLN A 132 -7.42 -1.91 7.29
C GLN A 132 -8.85 -2.46 7.43
N VAL A 133 -9.03 -3.60 8.09
CA VAL A 133 -10.38 -4.16 8.35
C VAL A 133 -11.18 -3.23 9.26
N VAL A 134 -10.59 -2.79 10.37
CA VAL A 134 -11.28 -1.95 11.38
C VAL A 134 -11.70 -0.60 10.80
N ALA A 135 -10.89 -0.01 9.91
CA ALA A 135 -11.23 1.26 9.27
C ALA A 135 -12.47 1.17 8.37
N GLU A 136 -12.76 0.01 7.78
CA GLU A 136 -13.87 -0.20 6.85
C GLU A 136 -15.20 -0.55 7.54
N ILE A 137 -15.16 -1.10 8.76
CA ILE A 137 -16.38 -1.54 9.47
C ILE A 137 -17.40 -0.40 9.65
N PRO A 138 -17.04 0.81 10.12
CA PRO A 138 -18.03 1.87 10.37
C PRO A 138 -18.71 2.33 9.10
N MET A 139 -17.95 2.53 8.02
CA MET A 139 -18.49 2.96 6.73
C MET A 139 -19.32 1.87 6.05
N ALA A 140 -18.96 0.59 6.22
CA ALA A 140 -19.77 -0.53 5.73
C ALA A 140 -21.13 -0.62 6.45
N ILE A 141 -21.19 -0.36 7.76
CA ILE A 141 -22.44 -0.33 8.53
C ILE A 141 -23.32 0.83 8.06
N VAL A 142 -22.76 2.03 7.89
CA VAL A 142 -23.52 3.20 7.41
C VAL A 142 -24.03 2.95 5.98
N ALA A 143 -23.19 2.47 5.08
CA ALA A 143 -23.57 2.21 3.69
C ALA A 143 -24.65 1.12 3.58
N SER A 144 -24.53 0.03 4.34
CA SER A 144 -25.54 -1.04 4.36
C SER A 144 -26.87 -0.56 4.94
N THR A 145 -26.84 0.28 5.97
CA THR A 145 -28.05 0.87 6.56
C THR A 145 -28.78 1.76 5.57
N VAL A 146 -28.05 2.65 4.89
CA VAL A 146 -28.61 3.53 3.86
C VAL A 146 -29.18 2.71 2.71
N TYR A 147 -28.42 1.73 2.20
CA TYR A 147 -28.90 0.85 1.12
C TYR A 147 -30.15 0.08 1.52
N TRP A 148 -30.18 -0.54 2.70
CA TRP A 148 -31.33 -1.27 3.21
C TRP A 148 -32.56 -0.36 3.31
N LEU A 149 -32.43 0.86 3.84
CA LEU A 149 -33.54 1.82 3.92
C LEU A 149 -34.10 2.16 2.53
N PHE A 150 -33.24 2.46 1.57
CA PHE A 150 -33.65 2.85 0.22
C PHE A 150 -34.12 1.68 -0.66
N TRP A 151 -33.74 0.44 -0.35
CA TRP A 151 -34.16 -0.73 -1.12
C TRP A 151 -35.37 -1.45 -0.50
N TYR A 152 -35.41 -1.62 0.82
CA TYR A 152 -36.41 -2.43 1.53
C TYR A 152 -37.79 -1.78 1.61
N TYR A 153 -37.85 -0.45 1.85
CA TYR A 153 -39.12 0.26 1.96
C TYR A 153 -39.83 0.47 0.62
N PRO A 154 -39.13 0.84 -0.49
CA PRO A 154 -39.78 0.99 -1.79
C PRO A 154 -40.24 -0.31 -2.44
N THR A 155 -39.61 -1.44 -2.11
CA THR A 155 -39.99 -2.77 -2.62
C THR A 155 -41.24 -3.34 -1.92
N ASN A 156 -41.76 -2.65 -0.90
CA ASN A 156 -43.00 -2.97 -0.19
C ASN A 156 -43.03 -4.41 0.38
N LEU A 157 -41.91 -4.86 0.96
CA LEU A 157 -41.83 -6.12 1.69
C LEU A 157 -42.57 -6.03 3.05
N PRO A 158 -42.89 -7.18 3.68
CA PRO A 158 -43.54 -7.22 5.00
C PRO A 158 -42.75 -6.41 6.03
N ARG A 159 -43.40 -5.43 6.68
CA ARG A 159 -42.75 -4.50 7.63
C ARG A 159 -42.69 -5.03 9.08
N ASP A 160 -42.92 -6.32 9.27
CA ASP A 160 -42.80 -6.95 10.58
C ASP A 160 -41.35 -6.84 11.08
N SER A 161 -41.17 -6.52 12.36
CA SER A 161 -39.85 -6.25 12.94
C SER A 161 -38.90 -7.45 12.87
N SER A 162 -39.43 -8.68 12.90
CA SER A 162 -38.63 -9.91 12.72
C SER A 162 -38.06 -10.00 11.30
N ASN A 163 -38.92 -9.89 10.28
CA ASN A 163 -38.54 -10.01 8.87
C ASN A 163 -37.61 -8.86 8.44
N ALA A 164 -37.88 -7.64 8.93
CA ALA A 164 -37.06 -6.47 8.68
C ALA A 164 -35.68 -6.57 9.32
N GLY A 165 -35.61 -7.06 10.57
CA GLY A 165 -34.36 -7.28 11.29
C GLY A 165 -33.47 -8.34 10.64
N ASP A 166 -34.06 -9.45 10.20
CA ASP A 166 -33.31 -10.52 9.52
C ASP A 166 -32.71 -10.04 8.20
N MET A 167 -33.49 -9.31 7.40
CA MET A 167 -33.03 -8.76 6.13
C MET A 167 -31.95 -7.68 6.32
N PHE A 168 -32.09 -6.84 7.35
CA PHE A 168 -31.07 -5.86 7.70
C PHE A 168 -29.75 -6.54 8.09
N LEU A 169 -29.79 -7.55 8.96
CA LEU A 169 -28.60 -8.29 9.39
C LEU A 169 -27.89 -8.97 8.21
N MET A 170 -28.64 -9.64 7.32
CA MET A 170 -28.08 -10.26 6.11
C MET A 170 -27.45 -9.21 5.18
N THR A 171 -28.08 -8.06 5.02
CA THR A 171 -27.55 -6.96 4.20
C THR A 171 -26.25 -6.40 4.79
N MET A 172 -26.20 -6.18 6.11
CA MET A 172 -25.00 -5.68 6.79
C MET A 172 -23.82 -6.66 6.66
N LEU A 173 -24.05 -7.96 6.87
CA LEU A 173 -23.03 -8.99 6.71
C LEU A 173 -22.55 -9.10 5.26
N PHE A 174 -23.43 -8.91 4.28
CA PHE A 174 -23.05 -8.92 2.87
C PHE A 174 -22.13 -7.75 2.51
N TYR A 175 -22.35 -6.56 3.07
CA TYR A 175 -21.46 -5.42 2.88
C TYR A 175 -20.08 -5.64 3.50
N LEU A 176 -20.01 -6.22 4.71
CA LEU A 176 -18.73 -6.61 5.33
C LEU A 176 -18.02 -7.72 4.55
N PHE A 177 -18.77 -8.64 3.95
CA PHE A 177 -18.23 -9.68 3.09
C PHE A 177 -17.60 -9.07 1.83
N ILE A 178 -18.30 -8.19 1.12
CA ILE A 178 -17.77 -7.56 -0.09
C ILE A 178 -16.54 -6.70 0.23
N SER A 179 -16.54 -5.94 1.32
CA SER A 179 -15.38 -5.11 1.69
C SER A 179 -14.16 -5.97 2.00
N GLY A 180 -14.33 -7.06 2.76
CA GLY A 180 -13.25 -8.01 3.05
C GLY A 180 -12.75 -8.74 1.80
N TRP A 181 -13.66 -9.12 0.90
CA TRP A 181 -13.30 -9.75 -0.37
C TRP A 181 -12.53 -8.80 -1.29
N GLY A 182 -12.92 -7.51 -1.30
CA GLY A 182 -12.18 -6.45 -1.99
C GLY A 182 -10.75 -6.31 -1.49
N GLN A 183 -10.54 -6.22 -0.16
CA GLN A 183 -9.20 -6.16 0.44
C GLN A 183 -8.36 -7.39 0.10
N TRP A 184 -8.96 -8.58 0.10
CA TRP A 184 -8.29 -9.80 -0.31
C TRP A 184 -7.82 -9.74 -1.77
N ILE A 185 -8.67 -9.29 -2.70
CA ILE A 185 -8.26 -9.11 -4.10
C ILE A 185 -7.09 -8.12 -4.21
N CYS A 186 -7.13 -7.02 -3.47
CA CYS A 186 -6.06 -6.01 -3.47
C CYS A 186 -4.74 -6.53 -2.89
N ALA A 187 -4.80 -7.46 -1.93
CA ALA A 187 -3.64 -8.11 -1.37
C ALA A 187 -3.00 -9.12 -2.33
N THR A 188 -3.75 -9.59 -3.34
CA THR A 188 -3.23 -10.48 -4.38
C THR A 188 -2.70 -9.71 -5.61
N TYR A 189 -2.01 -10.45 -6.48
CA TYR A 189 -1.40 -9.93 -7.72
C TYR A 189 -2.41 -9.46 -8.78
N TRP A 190 -3.71 -9.71 -8.60
CA TRP A 190 -4.74 -9.32 -9.58
C TRP A 190 -4.73 -7.83 -9.89
N PHE A 191 -4.69 -6.97 -8.87
CA PHE A 191 -4.73 -5.53 -9.09
C PHE A 191 -3.47 -5.03 -9.82
N GLY A 192 -2.30 -5.54 -9.46
CA GLY A 192 -1.04 -5.26 -10.15
C GLY A 192 -1.09 -5.64 -11.64
N GLY A 193 -1.58 -6.85 -11.94
CA GLY A 193 -1.77 -7.33 -13.31
C GLY A 193 -2.76 -6.48 -14.12
N THR A 194 -3.88 -6.04 -13.52
CA THR A 194 -4.85 -5.17 -14.22
C THR A 194 -4.30 -3.78 -14.50
N LEU A 195 -3.56 -3.18 -13.56
CA LEU A 195 -2.91 -1.89 -13.78
C LEU A 195 -1.80 -1.98 -14.84
N ALA A 196 -0.98 -3.03 -14.79
CA ALA A 196 0.05 -3.30 -15.80
C ALA A 196 -0.53 -3.48 -17.20
N ALA A 197 -1.71 -4.12 -17.31
CA ALA A 197 -2.38 -4.33 -18.59
C ALA A 197 -3.07 -3.07 -19.16
N THR A 198 -3.56 -2.18 -18.30
CA THR A 198 -4.37 -1.02 -18.72
C THR A 198 -3.57 0.26 -18.92
N LEU A 199 -2.52 0.49 -18.13
CA LEU A 199 -1.81 1.77 -18.12
C LEU A 199 -0.54 1.79 -18.98
N ARG A 200 -0.01 0.64 -19.42
CA ARG A 200 1.30 0.55 -20.10
C ARG A 200 1.45 1.53 -21.27
N ASP A 201 0.47 1.56 -22.18
CA ASP A 201 0.55 2.32 -23.44
C ASP A 201 -0.16 3.68 -23.36
N LEU A 202 -0.56 4.11 -22.16
CA LEU A 202 -1.23 5.39 -21.98
C LEU A 202 -0.20 6.53 -21.90
N THR A 203 -0.36 7.53 -22.77
CA THR A 203 0.40 8.78 -22.67
C THR A 203 -0.29 9.70 -21.66
N VAL A 204 0.45 10.18 -20.67
CA VAL A 204 -0.10 11.01 -19.59
C VAL A 204 0.09 12.47 -19.98
N GLN A 205 -1.02 13.23 -20.03
CA GLN A 205 -0.97 14.68 -20.15
C GLN A 205 -1.49 15.32 -18.87
N CYS A 206 -0.60 15.96 -18.11
CA CYS A 206 -0.97 16.62 -16.87
C CYS A 206 -1.92 17.80 -17.12
N ALA A 207 -2.96 17.91 -16.28
CA ALA A 207 -3.72 19.14 -16.18
C ALA A 207 -2.90 20.25 -15.48
N PRO A 208 -3.23 21.54 -15.65
CA PRO A 208 -2.47 22.66 -15.06
C PRO A 208 -2.36 22.60 -13.52
N GLY A 209 -3.30 21.92 -12.85
CA GLY A 209 -3.26 21.71 -11.39
C GLY A 209 -2.43 20.51 -10.92
N GLU A 210 -2.05 19.60 -11.83
CA GLU A 210 -1.25 18.41 -11.54
C GLU A 210 0.23 18.61 -11.88
N SER A 211 0.52 19.60 -12.71
CA SER A 211 1.88 20.02 -13.01
C SER A 211 2.45 20.95 -11.94
N THR A 212 3.69 20.73 -11.55
CA THR A 212 4.42 21.68 -10.72
C THR A 212 4.88 22.85 -11.57
N LEU A 213 4.40 24.06 -11.25
CA LEU A 213 4.78 25.28 -11.96
C LEU A 213 6.08 25.86 -11.41
N PHE A 214 6.95 26.32 -12.30
CA PHE A 214 8.20 27.01 -11.98
C PHE A 214 8.52 28.06 -13.06
N ASN A 215 9.42 28.99 -12.75
CA ASN A 215 9.87 30.02 -13.69
C ASN A 215 11.31 29.74 -14.11
N ALA A 216 11.55 29.70 -15.42
CA ALA A 216 12.90 29.63 -15.96
C ALA A 216 13.61 31.00 -15.86
N PRO A 217 14.95 31.02 -15.73
CA PRO A 217 15.72 32.26 -15.81
C PRO A 217 15.54 32.95 -17.17
N PRO A 218 15.65 34.29 -17.22
CA PRO A 218 15.41 35.06 -18.44
C PRO A 218 16.43 34.69 -19.54
N GLY A 219 15.94 34.27 -20.70
CA GLY A 219 16.75 33.90 -21.86
C GLY A 219 16.88 32.39 -22.10
N GLU A 220 16.40 31.54 -21.18
CA GLU A 220 16.38 30.09 -21.37
C GLU A 220 14.95 29.55 -21.62
N THR A 221 14.86 28.43 -22.33
CA THR A 221 13.59 27.72 -22.50
C THR A 221 13.32 26.81 -21.31
N CYS A 222 12.06 26.57 -20.99
CA CYS A 222 11.68 25.62 -19.93
C CYS A 222 12.30 24.24 -20.12
N GLN A 223 12.40 23.78 -21.37
CA GLN A 223 13.00 22.50 -21.73
C GLN A 223 14.50 22.47 -21.47
N SER A 224 15.24 23.55 -21.78
CA SER A 224 16.70 23.60 -21.59
C SER A 224 17.08 23.68 -20.13
N TYR A 225 16.38 24.50 -19.34
CA TYR A 225 16.64 24.66 -17.91
C TYR A 225 16.35 23.38 -17.13
N ALA A 226 15.23 22.71 -17.43
CA ALA A 226 14.81 21.52 -16.70
C ALA A 226 15.33 20.20 -17.30
N ARG A 227 16.12 20.24 -18.38
CA ARG A 227 16.61 19.04 -19.07
C ARG A 227 17.38 18.12 -18.13
N ASP A 228 18.33 18.67 -17.39
CA ASP A 228 19.20 17.91 -16.50
C ASP A 228 18.40 17.31 -15.34
N PHE A 229 17.39 18.03 -14.86
CA PHE A 229 16.48 17.54 -13.82
C PHE A 229 15.62 16.36 -14.31
N VAL A 230 15.03 16.46 -15.49
CA VAL A 230 14.24 15.38 -16.10
C VAL A 230 15.11 14.16 -16.38
N GLN A 231 16.34 14.37 -16.87
CA GLN A 231 17.30 13.29 -17.11
C GLN A 231 17.81 12.63 -15.82
N ALA A 232 18.06 13.41 -14.77
CA ALA A 232 18.48 12.89 -13.47
C ALA A 232 17.36 12.08 -12.77
N THR A 233 16.11 12.54 -12.91
CA THR A 233 14.94 11.83 -12.36
C THR A 233 14.62 10.59 -13.18
N GLY A 234 14.77 10.68 -14.51
CA GLY A 234 14.58 9.59 -15.46
C GLY A 234 13.12 9.32 -15.84
N MET A 235 12.20 10.23 -15.50
CA MET A 235 10.77 10.15 -15.78
C MET A 235 10.15 11.56 -15.82
N GLY A 236 9.01 11.70 -16.49
CA GLY A 236 8.29 12.97 -16.60
C GLY A 236 8.68 13.83 -17.81
N TYR A 237 7.94 14.91 -18.01
CA TYR A 237 8.18 15.87 -19.10
C TYR A 237 7.86 17.29 -18.66
N VAL A 238 8.37 18.26 -19.43
CA VAL A 238 8.16 19.69 -19.19
C VAL A 238 7.38 20.28 -20.36
N SER A 239 6.46 21.18 -20.06
CA SER A 239 5.65 21.91 -21.03
C SER A 239 5.60 23.40 -20.67
N THR A 240 5.44 24.26 -21.66
CA THR A 240 5.26 25.71 -21.48
C THR A 240 3.77 26.04 -21.40
N THR A 241 3.35 26.64 -20.29
CA THR A 241 1.98 27.16 -20.14
C THR A 241 1.83 28.51 -20.85
N SER A 242 0.60 28.88 -21.23
CA SER A 242 0.27 30.13 -21.94
C SER A 242 0.77 31.42 -21.25
N ASN A 243 0.97 31.39 -19.92
CA ASN A 243 1.44 32.53 -19.13
C ASN A 243 2.98 32.69 -19.13
N GLY A 244 3.71 31.90 -19.91
CA GLY A 244 5.18 31.89 -19.92
C GLY A 244 5.81 31.15 -18.73
N THR A 245 4.99 30.57 -17.84
CA THR A 245 5.44 29.72 -16.73
C THR A 245 5.70 28.30 -17.23
N CYS A 246 6.76 27.68 -16.72
CA CYS A 246 7.11 26.30 -17.02
C CYS A 246 6.30 25.35 -16.13
N ALA A 247 5.81 24.26 -16.71
CA ALA A 247 5.05 23.23 -16.03
C ALA A 247 5.79 21.90 -16.15
N HIS A 248 6.13 21.28 -15.02
CA HIS A 248 6.73 19.94 -14.97
C HIS A 248 5.67 18.91 -14.58
N CYS A 249 5.53 17.86 -15.39
CA CYS A 249 4.67 16.72 -15.15
C CYS A 249 5.52 15.54 -14.68
N PRO A 250 5.19 14.89 -13.55
CA PRO A 250 6.03 13.83 -12.96
C PRO A 250 6.09 12.55 -13.80
N TYR A 251 5.16 12.33 -14.73
CA TYR A 251 5.05 11.11 -15.56
C TYR A 251 4.70 11.49 -16.99
N ALA A 252 5.41 10.94 -17.98
CA ALA A 252 5.09 11.10 -19.40
C ALA A 252 4.27 9.91 -19.95
N THR A 253 4.48 8.72 -19.38
CA THR A 253 3.80 7.49 -19.80
C THR A 253 3.25 6.74 -18.59
N GLY A 254 2.23 5.92 -18.80
CA GLY A 254 1.71 5.07 -17.74
C GLY A 254 2.69 3.99 -17.29
N ALA A 255 3.66 3.60 -18.13
CA ALA A 255 4.79 2.76 -17.71
C ALA A 255 5.68 3.45 -16.66
N GLU A 256 5.95 4.75 -16.81
CA GLU A 256 6.67 5.54 -15.80
C GLU A 256 5.86 5.64 -14.50
N TYR A 257 4.55 5.81 -14.59
CA TYR A 257 3.67 5.80 -13.42
C TYR A 257 3.70 4.44 -12.70
N LEU A 258 3.56 3.33 -13.42
CA LEU A 258 3.61 1.97 -12.88
C LEU A 258 4.95 1.67 -12.17
N SER A 259 6.05 2.23 -12.68
CA SER A 259 7.37 2.06 -12.06
C SER A 259 7.44 2.63 -10.63
N THR A 260 6.64 3.66 -10.32
CA THR A 260 6.56 4.21 -8.95
C THR A 260 5.79 3.32 -7.98
N LEU A 261 4.93 2.45 -8.52
CA LEU A 261 4.19 1.45 -7.76
C LEU A 261 4.96 0.13 -7.64
N ASN A 262 6.20 0.06 -8.13
CA ASN A 262 7.02 -1.15 -8.17
C ASN A 262 6.32 -2.29 -8.93
N ILE A 263 5.60 -1.95 -10.01
CA ILE A 263 4.96 -2.89 -10.92
C ILE A 263 5.74 -2.87 -12.25
N GLU A 264 6.34 -4.00 -12.61
CA GLU A 264 7.01 -4.14 -13.90
C GLU A 264 5.97 -4.53 -14.97
N PRO A 265 5.89 -3.83 -16.12
CA PRO A 265 4.84 -4.07 -17.14
C PRO A 265 4.84 -5.47 -17.77
N ASP A 266 5.91 -6.23 -17.59
CA ASP A 266 6.11 -7.54 -18.21
C ASP A 266 5.62 -8.71 -17.34
N GLU A 267 5.36 -8.49 -16.04
CA GLU A 267 4.88 -9.53 -15.11
C GLU A 267 3.36 -9.82 -15.22
N LYS A 268 2.64 -9.09 -16.09
CA LYS A 268 1.17 -9.16 -16.23
C LYS A 268 0.59 -10.57 -16.41
N TRP A 269 1.31 -11.43 -17.13
CA TRP A 269 0.87 -12.80 -17.40
C TRP A 269 1.12 -13.75 -16.23
N GLY A 270 2.16 -13.49 -15.43
CA GLY A 270 2.41 -14.22 -14.18
C GLY A 270 1.33 -13.93 -13.15
N ASP A 271 0.99 -12.66 -12.98
CA ASP A 271 -0.07 -12.20 -12.07
C ASP A 271 -1.45 -12.75 -12.46
N CYS A 272 -1.74 -12.76 -13.77
CA CYS A 272 -2.96 -13.37 -14.30
C CYS A 272 -3.04 -14.87 -13.99
N GLY A 273 -1.92 -15.60 -14.11
CA GLY A 273 -1.86 -17.03 -13.81
C GLY A 273 -2.21 -17.37 -12.36
N VAL A 274 -1.75 -16.58 -11.39
CA VAL A 274 -2.08 -16.76 -9.96
C VAL A 274 -3.58 -16.62 -9.72
N PHE A 275 -4.23 -15.66 -10.38
CA PHE A 275 -5.67 -15.48 -10.27
C PHE A 275 -6.46 -16.65 -10.88
N TRP A 276 -6.02 -17.17 -12.03
CA TRP A 276 -6.62 -18.36 -12.65
C TRP A 276 -6.60 -19.57 -11.72
N VAL A 277 -5.46 -19.84 -11.06
CA VAL A 277 -5.34 -20.93 -10.09
C VAL A 277 -6.38 -20.78 -8.97
N TYR A 278 -6.54 -19.56 -8.43
CA TYR A 278 -7.54 -19.30 -7.39
C TYR A 278 -8.98 -19.54 -7.85
N VAL A 279 -9.35 -19.11 -9.05
CA VAL A 279 -10.69 -19.31 -9.61
C VAL A 279 -11.00 -20.81 -9.69
N PHE A 280 -10.08 -21.59 -10.26
CA PHE A 280 -10.25 -23.04 -10.35
C PHE A 280 -10.31 -23.71 -8.97
N THR A 281 -9.46 -23.31 -8.02
CA THR A 281 -9.52 -23.85 -6.65
C THR A 281 -10.84 -23.53 -5.96
N ASN A 282 -11.41 -22.33 -6.14
CA ASN A 282 -12.72 -21.98 -5.57
C ASN A 282 -13.85 -22.78 -6.20
N TRP A 283 -13.82 -22.99 -7.51
CA TRP A 283 -14.80 -23.83 -8.18
C TRP A 283 -14.72 -25.27 -7.67
N LEU A 284 -13.52 -25.83 -7.57
CA LEU A 284 -13.32 -27.17 -7.01
C LEU A 284 -13.82 -27.27 -5.56
N LEU A 285 -13.56 -26.26 -4.72
CA LEU A 285 -14.09 -26.18 -3.36
C LEU A 285 -15.62 -26.14 -3.34
N ALA A 286 -16.26 -25.35 -4.22
CA ALA A 286 -17.71 -25.30 -4.32
C ALA A 286 -18.30 -26.66 -4.72
N TYR A 287 -17.75 -27.32 -5.75
CA TYR A 287 -18.16 -28.67 -6.14
C TYR A 287 -17.94 -29.68 -5.00
N PHE A 288 -16.81 -29.57 -4.30
CA PHE A 288 -16.49 -30.41 -3.15
C PHE A 288 -17.48 -30.22 -2.00
N PHE A 289 -17.83 -28.99 -1.62
CA PHE A 289 -18.81 -28.71 -0.56
C PHE A 289 -20.22 -29.15 -0.94
N ILE A 290 -20.63 -28.94 -2.19
CA ILE A 290 -21.93 -29.42 -2.67
C ILE A 290 -21.96 -30.96 -2.62
N TYR A 291 -20.93 -31.63 -3.11
CA TYR A 291 -20.86 -33.09 -3.08
C TYR A 291 -20.85 -33.65 -1.65
N THR A 292 -20.07 -33.06 -0.74
CA THR A 292 -19.96 -33.54 0.65
C THR A 292 -21.20 -33.25 1.50
N VAL A 293 -21.72 -32.02 1.48
CA VAL A 293 -22.85 -31.60 2.33
C VAL A 293 -24.20 -32.02 1.76
N ARG A 294 -24.41 -31.90 0.44
CA ARG A 294 -25.73 -32.18 -0.17
C ARG A 294 -25.86 -33.63 -0.63
N VAL A 295 -24.83 -34.23 -1.22
CA VAL A 295 -24.93 -35.59 -1.81
C VAL A 295 -24.56 -36.66 -0.79
N ARG A 296 -23.36 -36.59 -0.20
CA ARG A 296 -22.89 -37.54 0.82
C ARG A 296 -23.56 -37.34 2.18
N LYS A 297 -24.26 -36.20 2.39
CA LYS A 297 -24.83 -35.76 3.69
C LYS A 297 -23.84 -35.91 4.83
N TRP A 298 -22.56 -35.65 4.56
CA TRP A 298 -21.55 -35.74 5.59
C TRP A 298 -21.76 -34.54 6.52
N SER A 299 -22.25 -34.76 7.74
CA SER A 299 -22.34 -33.69 8.71
C SER A 299 -20.92 -33.33 9.12
N PHE A 300 -20.34 -32.33 8.45
CA PHE A 300 -19.15 -31.67 8.96
C PHE A 300 -19.48 -31.27 10.41
N GLY A 301 -18.62 -31.60 11.37
CA GLY A 301 -18.85 -31.50 12.82
C GLY A 301 -19.15 -30.09 13.37
N MET A 302 -19.61 -29.17 12.53
CA MET A 302 -20.19 -27.87 12.82
C MET A 302 -21.31 -27.92 13.86
N GLY A 303 -21.98 -29.07 14.04
CA GLY A 303 -22.95 -29.28 15.13
C GLY A 303 -22.35 -29.11 16.53
N TYR A 304 -21.08 -29.52 16.72
CA TYR A 304 -20.36 -29.27 17.99
C TYR A 304 -19.99 -27.80 18.15
N PHE A 305 -19.69 -27.10 17.05
CA PHE A 305 -19.35 -25.67 17.09
C PHE A 305 -20.56 -24.79 17.38
N PHE A 306 -21.69 -25.02 16.70
CA PHE A 306 -22.95 -24.30 16.96
C PHE A 306 -23.60 -24.71 18.29
N GLY A 307 -23.44 -25.97 18.72
CA GLY A 307 -23.81 -26.42 20.06
C GLY A 307 -22.99 -25.71 21.14
N GLY A 308 -21.68 -25.57 20.96
CA GLY A 308 -20.80 -24.82 21.85
C GLY A 308 -21.15 -23.34 21.92
N LEU A 309 -21.44 -22.70 20.78
CA LEU A 309 -21.89 -21.31 20.72
C LEU A 309 -23.24 -21.12 21.43
N GLY A 310 -24.18 -22.05 21.26
CA GLY A 310 -25.46 -22.07 21.96
C GLY A 310 -25.27 -22.12 23.48
N THR A 311 -24.37 -22.96 23.99
CA THR A 311 -24.06 -23.05 25.42
C THR A 311 -23.43 -21.76 25.96
N VAL A 312 -22.57 -21.10 25.17
CA VAL A 312 -21.96 -19.82 25.55
C VAL A 312 -22.98 -18.69 25.58
N VAL A 313 -23.89 -18.64 24.61
CA VAL A 313 -24.98 -17.65 24.57
C VAL A 313 -25.96 -17.88 25.72
N ASP A 314 -26.32 -19.13 26.03
CA ASP A 314 -27.21 -19.46 27.16
C ASP A 314 -26.52 -19.17 28.52
N PHE A 315 -25.21 -19.37 28.60
CA PHE A 315 -24.40 -19.00 29.75
C PHE A 315 -24.35 -17.47 29.94
N LEU A 316 -24.10 -16.71 28.87
CA LEU A 316 -24.09 -15.24 28.90
C LEU A 316 -25.48 -14.66 29.19
N ALA A 317 -26.55 -15.23 28.63
CA ALA A 317 -27.93 -14.83 28.91
C ALA A 317 -28.30 -15.06 30.38
N ARG A 318 -27.85 -16.17 30.98
CA ARG A 318 -27.98 -16.43 32.42
C ARG A 318 -27.17 -15.46 33.28
N LEU A 319 -25.97 -15.10 32.84
CA LEU A 319 -25.09 -14.15 33.55
C LEU A 319 -25.63 -12.71 33.51
N LEU A 320 -26.32 -12.35 32.42
CA LEU A 320 -26.90 -11.02 32.21
C LEU A 320 -28.37 -10.90 32.67
N GLY A 321 -28.96 -11.96 33.23
CA GLY A 321 -30.33 -11.94 33.77
C GLY A 321 -31.44 -11.74 32.73
N ILE A 322 -31.14 -11.95 31.44
CA ILE A 322 -32.12 -11.84 30.36
C ILE A 322 -32.87 -13.18 30.30
N GLY A 323 -33.96 -13.29 31.06
CA GLY A 323 -34.82 -14.47 31.07
C GLY A 323 -35.40 -14.75 29.68
N LYS A 324 -35.25 -16.00 29.21
CA LYS A 324 -35.98 -16.54 28.05
C LYS A 324 -37.50 -16.45 28.33
N SER A 325 -38.23 -15.67 27.54
CA SER A 325 -39.67 -15.87 27.32
C SER A 325 -39.89 -16.86 26.19
#